data_AF-A0A7Y7NQ68-F1
#
_entry.id   AF-A0A7Y7NQ68-F1
#
_cell.length_a   1.000
_cell.length_b   1.000
_cell.length_c   1.000
_cell.angle_alpha   90.00
_cell.angle_beta   90.00
_cell.angle_gamma   90.00
#
_symmetry.space_group_name_H-M   'P 1'
#
loop_
_entity.id
_entity.type
_entity.pdbx_description
1 polymer ?
#
loop_
_entity_poly.entity_id
_entity_poly.type
_entity_poly.pdbx_seq_one_letter_code
_entity_poly.pdbx_strand_id
1 'polypeptide(L)'
;MPSSAFGASLTSSVIDVDKYQANLPGSYSDDALYIGYTRGEPVATPTDWNKGGVLRLLTYNQFSPANWSVSKILDGIGPVASTVTRLQDKTKHNVWLYFGTGRYFTKTDDPTNVQSLFGIKDPCFSETGRPDDYKGSFGSPCTTSLSATSSGTTGVTAGSGTTLVNQTSAVSTVPASANGWFINLAAQAGSSNAERVVTDTVASINGIITFSTFKPSVDTCSYGGTSSVWSVKFDNGGDTLSGLKGQILIQLSTGAFQQVDAGSAFTKSLNRQSDDYKGVPPKIQPAITTNSNHTPSRRILHIQER
;
A
#
# COMPACT_ATOMS: atom_id res chain seq x y z
N MET A 1 0.37 18.17 8.99
CA MET A 1 1.18 17.04 9.46
C MET A 1 1.42 17.21 10.97
N PRO A 2 1.70 16.12 11.71
CA PRO A 2 2.25 16.24 13.07
C PRO A 2 3.54 17.07 13.07
N SER A 3 3.87 17.71 14.19
CA SER A 3 5.22 18.28 14.39
C SER A 3 6.28 17.18 14.36
N SER A 4 7.49 17.51 13.90
CA SER A 4 8.59 16.55 13.75
C SER A 4 8.23 15.33 12.89
N ALA A 5 7.70 15.58 11.69
CA ALA A 5 7.31 14.54 10.74
C ALA A 5 7.74 14.91 9.31
N PHE A 6 7.93 13.89 8.48
CA PHE A 6 8.12 14.04 7.04
C PHE A 6 7.21 13.08 6.26
N GLY A 7 6.79 13.51 5.07
CA GLY A 7 5.96 12.73 4.17
C GLY A 7 6.78 11.80 3.29
N ALA A 8 6.16 10.70 2.88
CA ALA A 8 6.63 9.80 1.84
C ALA A 8 6.48 10.41 0.44
N SER A 9 6.86 9.65 -0.58
CA SER A 9 6.58 10.01 -1.97
C SER A 9 5.07 10.21 -2.20
N LEU A 10 4.72 11.23 -2.98
CA LEU A 10 3.35 11.52 -3.42
C LEU A 10 3.10 11.03 -4.85
N THR A 11 4.05 10.31 -5.44
CA THR A 11 3.93 9.76 -6.78
C THR A 11 2.74 8.81 -6.83
N SER A 12 1.73 9.17 -7.63
CA SER A 12 0.48 8.42 -7.82
C SER A 12 -0.47 8.29 -6.61
N SER A 13 -0.37 9.18 -5.61
CA SER A 13 -1.24 9.12 -4.41
C SER A 13 -2.49 10.01 -4.46
N VAL A 14 -2.75 10.64 -5.62
CA VAL A 14 -3.99 11.40 -5.89
C VAL A 14 -5.06 10.54 -6.54
N ILE A 15 -6.32 10.89 -6.31
CA ILE A 15 -7.48 10.30 -6.95
C ILE A 15 -8.53 11.36 -7.29
N ASP A 16 -8.92 11.38 -8.56
CA ASP A 16 -10.16 11.94 -9.08
C ASP A 16 -11.18 10.79 -9.17
N VAL A 17 -12.24 10.85 -8.36
CA VAL A 17 -13.32 9.85 -8.34
C VAL A 17 -14.40 10.14 -9.39
N ASP A 18 -14.36 11.34 -9.99
CA ASP A 18 -15.30 11.88 -10.98
C ASP A 18 -14.82 11.69 -12.43
N LYS A 19 -13.56 11.28 -12.64
CA LYS A 19 -12.89 11.14 -13.95
C LYS A 19 -13.64 10.35 -15.03
N TYR A 20 -14.58 9.51 -14.64
CA TYR A 20 -15.37 8.69 -15.57
C TYR A 20 -16.60 9.42 -16.13
N GLN A 21 -16.92 10.60 -15.59
CA GLN A 21 -18.06 11.40 -16.00
C GLN A 21 -17.62 12.85 -16.25
N ALA A 22 -17.32 13.16 -17.51
CA ALA A 22 -16.87 14.48 -17.96
C ALA A 22 -17.86 15.63 -17.63
N ASN A 23 -19.12 15.31 -17.32
CA ASN A 23 -20.17 16.28 -17.03
C ASN A 23 -20.25 16.67 -15.54
N LEU A 24 -19.51 16.00 -14.66
CA LEU A 24 -19.48 16.35 -13.25
C LEU A 24 -18.57 17.57 -13.01
N PRO A 25 -18.95 18.49 -12.11
CA PRO A 25 -18.13 19.66 -11.79
C PRO A 25 -16.71 19.32 -11.28
N GLY A 26 -16.52 18.15 -10.66
CA GLY A 26 -15.22 17.66 -10.17
C GLY A 26 -14.40 16.88 -11.19
N SER A 27 -14.91 16.68 -12.42
CA SER A 27 -14.15 15.95 -13.44
C SER A 27 -12.85 16.68 -13.76
N TYR A 28 -11.73 15.94 -13.81
CA TYR A 28 -10.37 16.48 -14.00
C TYR A 28 -9.82 17.27 -12.80
N SER A 29 -10.45 17.16 -11.64
CA SER A 29 -9.95 17.68 -10.37
C SER A 29 -9.68 16.52 -9.42
N ASP A 30 -8.51 16.51 -8.79
CA ASP A 30 -8.21 15.51 -7.77
C ASP A 30 -9.06 15.79 -6.51
N ASP A 31 -9.88 14.82 -6.11
CA ASP A 31 -10.73 14.91 -4.93
C ASP A 31 -9.97 14.63 -3.63
N ALA A 32 -9.00 13.71 -3.70
CA ALA A 32 -8.23 13.29 -2.55
C ALA A 32 -6.75 13.05 -2.86
N LEU A 33 -5.89 13.38 -1.89
CA LEU A 33 -4.46 13.09 -1.86
C LEU A 33 -4.13 12.31 -0.58
N TYR A 34 -3.45 11.18 -0.73
CA TYR A 34 -2.99 10.34 0.38
C TYR A 34 -1.50 10.52 0.62
N ILE A 35 -1.10 10.61 1.89
CA ILE A 35 0.27 10.88 2.28
C ILE A 35 0.68 9.91 3.39
N GLY A 36 1.52 8.94 3.05
CA GLY A 36 2.27 8.18 4.05
C GLY A 36 3.22 9.12 4.78
N TYR A 37 3.38 8.98 6.09
CA TYR A 37 4.32 9.80 6.85
C TYR A 37 5.05 9.01 7.93
N THR A 38 6.20 9.56 8.30
CA THR A 38 7.01 9.12 9.43
C THR A 38 7.14 10.29 10.40
N ARG A 39 7.04 10.03 11.70
CA ARG A 39 7.21 11.02 12.76
C ARG A 39 8.19 10.56 13.82
N GLY A 40 8.86 11.55 14.40
CA GLY A 40 9.77 11.40 15.51
C GLY A 40 9.04 11.24 16.84
N GLU A 41 9.59 10.41 17.72
CA GLU A 41 9.20 10.28 19.12
C GLU A 41 10.45 10.40 20.02
N PRO A 42 10.34 11.08 21.18
CA PRO A 42 9.24 11.96 21.56
C PRO A 42 9.18 13.19 20.62
N VAL A 43 7.97 13.66 20.31
CA VAL A 43 7.73 14.70 19.28
C VAL A 43 8.59 15.97 19.46
N ALA A 44 8.84 16.41 20.69
CA ALA A 44 9.57 17.64 20.97
C ALA A 44 11.09 17.53 20.73
N THR A 45 11.66 16.35 20.94
CA THR A 45 13.10 16.05 20.75
C THR A 45 13.25 14.64 20.16
N PRO A 46 12.96 14.47 18.85
CA PRO A 46 12.95 13.16 18.22
C PRO A 46 14.26 12.39 18.41
N THR A 47 14.20 11.25 19.08
CA THR A 47 15.31 10.28 19.15
C THR A 47 15.05 9.07 18.27
N ASP A 48 13.78 8.72 18.07
CA ASP A 48 13.34 7.58 17.29
C ASP A 48 12.33 7.98 16.22
N TRP A 49 12.45 7.43 15.01
CA TRP A 49 11.55 7.74 13.88
C TRP A 49 10.72 6.52 13.49
N ASN A 50 10.18 5.82 14.49
CA ASN A 50 9.52 4.52 14.31
C ASN A 50 7.99 4.62 14.41
N LYS A 51 7.44 5.84 14.38
CA LYS A 51 5.99 6.10 14.36
C LYS A 51 5.61 6.83 13.06
N GLY A 52 4.32 6.81 12.75
CA GLY A 52 3.82 7.33 11.50
C GLY A 52 2.42 6.82 11.19
N GLY A 53 2.01 7.00 9.94
CA GLY A 53 0.72 6.54 9.46
C GLY A 53 0.38 7.13 8.09
N VAL A 54 -0.92 7.36 7.86
CA VAL A 54 -1.43 7.88 6.59
C VAL A 54 -2.33 9.09 6.85
N LEU A 55 -2.05 10.18 6.14
CA LEU A 55 -2.90 11.36 6.07
C LEU A 55 -3.73 11.33 4.79
N ARG A 56 -4.85 12.04 4.85
CA ARG A 56 -5.74 12.34 3.74
C ARG A 56 -5.94 13.84 3.65
N LEU A 57 -5.75 14.38 2.47
CA LEU A 57 -6.16 15.72 2.10
C LEU A 57 -7.35 15.59 1.14
N LEU A 58 -8.47 16.23 1.48
CA LEU A 58 -9.68 16.31 0.65
C LEU A 58 -9.84 17.73 0.12
N THR A 59 -10.02 17.85 -1.19
CA THR A 59 -10.13 19.15 -1.88
C THR A 59 -11.58 19.64 -1.98
N TYR A 60 -12.54 18.71 -1.94
CA TYR A 60 -13.98 18.96 -2.13
C TYR A 60 -14.30 19.72 -3.43
N ASN A 61 -13.47 19.54 -4.47
CA ASN A 61 -13.57 20.27 -5.73
C ASN A 61 -13.56 21.79 -5.54
N GLN A 62 -12.87 22.27 -4.50
CA GLN A 62 -12.70 23.68 -4.21
C GLN A 62 -11.36 24.19 -4.74
N PHE A 63 -11.39 25.31 -5.45
CA PHE A 63 -10.17 25.95 -5.94
C PHE A 63 -9.29 26.50 -4.80
N SER A 64 -9.91 26.95 -3.71
CA SER A 64 -9.20 27.55 -2.57
C SER A 64 -8.69 26.49 -1.60
N PRO A 65 -7.37 26.40 -1.33
CA PRO A 65 -6.81 25.48 -0.36
C PRO A 65 -7.29 25.70 1.07
N ALA A 66 -7.83 26.89 1.39
CA ALA A 66 -8.42 27.17 2.69
C ALA A 66 -9.68 26.33 2.97
N ASN A 67 -10.32 25.81 1.92
CA ASN A 67 -11.49 24.95 2.01
C ASN A 67 -11.13 23.46 1.99
N TRP A 68 -9.84 23.13 1.86
CA TRP A 68 -9.38 21.74 1.89
C TRP A 68 -9.27 21.25 3.33
N SER A 69 -9.52 19.95 3.53
CA SER A 69 -9.44 19.33 4.85
C SER A 69 -8.32 18.31 4.89
N VAL A 70 -7.43 18.42 5.88
CA VAL A 70 -6.39 17.42 6.16
C VAL A 70 -6.77 16.64 7.41
N SER A 71 -6.75 15.32 7.32
CA SER A 71 -7.12 14.41 8.40
C SER A 71 -6.21 13.19 8.45
N LYS A 72 -6.15 12.53 9.61
CA LYS A 72 -5.42 11.26 9.77
C LYS A 72 -6.36 10.11 9.43
N ILE A 73 -5.98 9.23 8.52
CA ILE A 73 -6.68 7.96 8.32
C ILE A 73 -6.18 6.96 9.37
N LEU A 74 -4.87 6.83 9.51
CA LEU A 74 -4.21 5.98 10.49
C LEU A 74 -3.02 6.71 11.11
N ASP A 75 -2.71 6.39 12.37
CA ASP A 75 -1.58 6.92 13.12
C ASP A 75 -1.10 5.84 14.11
N GLY A 76 0.18 5.86 14.47
CA GLY A 76 0.76 4.92 15.43
C GLY A 76 0.98 3.50 14.89
N ILE A 77 0.80 3.28 13.59
CA ILE A 77 0.99 1.97 12.93
C ILE A 77 2.46 1.66 12.59
N GLY A 78 3.33 2.67 12.61
CA GLY A 78 4.72 2.58 12.15
C GLY A 78 5.02 3.61 11.07
N PRO A 79 6.29 3.76 10.65
CA PRO A 79 6.67 4.68 9.59
C PRO A 79 6.09 4.23 8.25
N VAL A 80 5.49 5.11 7.46
CA VAL A 80 5.11 4.83 6.06
C VAL A 80 5.99 5.69 5.17
N ALA A 81 6.99 5.07 4.53
CA ALA A 81 8.00 5.78 3.73
C ALA A 81 7.82 5.61 2.20
N SER A 82 7.00 4.65 1.76
CA SER A 82 6.60 4.48 0.35
C SER A 82 5.31 5.24 0.05
N THR A 83 4.97 5.39 -1.24
CA THR A 83 3.68 5.96 -1.66
C THR A 83 2.49 5.14 -1.14
N VAL A 84 1.34 5.80 -1.03
CA VAL A 84 0.05 5.15 -0.74
C VAL A 84 -0.65 4.90 -2.08
N THR A 85 -0.67 3.63 -2.48
CA THR A 85 -1.30 3.20 -3.72
C THR A 85 -2.80 3.05 -3.52
N ARG A 86 -3.61 3.35 -4.54
CA ARG A 86 -5.07 3.35 -4.47
C ARG A 86 -5.73 2.53 -5.57
N LEU A 87 -6.87 1.93 -5.26
CA LEU A 87 -7.81 1.36 -6.22
C LEU A 87 -9.24 1.83 -5.91
N GLN A 88 -10.02 2.11 -6.95
CA GLN A 88 -11.43 2.41 -6.81
C GLN A 88 -12.23 1.16 -7.20
N ASP A 89 -12.90 0.55 -6.22
CA ASP A 89 -13.86 -0.52 -6.45
C ASP A 89 -15.20 0.10 -6.84
N LYS A 90 -15.55 -0.01 -8.12
CA LYS A 90 -16.80 0.53 -8.68
C LYS A 90 -18.03 -0.32 -8.34
N THR A 91 -17.84 -1.58 -7.98
CA THR A 91 -18.95 -2.52 -7.71
C THR A 91 -19.42 -2.41 -6.28
N LYS A 92 -18.48 -2.16 -5.35
CA LYS A 92 -18.76 -1.98 -3.92
C LYS A 92 -18.59 -0.55 -3.45
N HIS A 93 -18.33 0.37 -4.38
CA HIS A 93 -18.20 1.81 -4.13
C HIS A 93 -17.22 2.14 -2.99
N ASN A 94 -16.03 1.54 -3.04
CA ASN A 94 -14.97 1.77 -2.07
C ASN A 94 -13.73 2.37 -2.74
N VAL A 95 -13.06 3.31 -2.06
CA VAL A 95 -11.68 3.66 -2.37
C VAL A 95 -10.78 2.86 -1.42
N TRP A 96 -10.01 1.94 -1.99
CA TRP A 96 -9.02 1.14 -1.29
C TRP A 96 -7.65 1.80 -1.34
N LEU A 97 -6.93 1.72 -0.22
CA LEU A 97 -5.57 2.23 -0.03
C LEU A 97 -4.65 1.09 0.39
N TYR A 98 -3.51 0.98 -0.27
CA TYR A 98 -2.50 -0.05 -0.07
C TYR A 98 -1.15 0.58 0.19
N PHE A 99 -0.52 0.12 1.26
CA PHE A 99 0.81 0.57 1.68
C PHE A 99 1.37 -0.45 2.68
N GLY A 100 2.68 -0.41 2.88
CA GLY A 100 3.31 -1.11 3.98
C GLY A 100 4.05 -0.14 4.89
N THR A 101 4.25 -0.53 6.14
CA THR A 101 5.11 0.22 7.04
C THR A 101 6.56 -0.22 6.89
N GLY A 102 7.47 0.69 7.21
CA GLY A 102 8.89 0.50 7.02
C GLY A 102 9.61 1.78 6.64
N ARG A 103 10.88 1.84 7.04
CA ARG A 103 11.87 2.77 6.49
C ARG A 103 13.24 2.11 6.46
N TYR A 104 14.08 2.60 5.55
CA TYR A 104 15.47 2.18 5.43
C TYR A 104 16.29 3.31 4.80
N PHE A 105 16.55 4.34 5.59
CA PHE A 105 17.47 5.43 5.25
C PHE A 105 18.87 5.16 5.79
N THR A 106 18.95 4.46 6.91
CA THR A 106 20.21 4.01 7.52
C THR A 106 20.18 2.51 7.81
N LYS A 107 21.35 1.87 7.92
CA LYS A 107 21.45 0.42 8.20
C LYS A 107 20.88 0.03 9.57
N THR A 108 20.86 0.96 10.52
CA THR A 108 20.39 0.76 11.90
C THR A 108 18.94 1.19 12.10
N ASP A 109 18.21 1.50 11.03
CA ASP A 109 16.81 1.91 11.14
C ASP A 109 15.96 0.75 11.67
N ASP A 110 15.31 0.98 12.82
CA ASP A 110 14.24 0.17 13.38
C ASP A 110 14.46 -1.36 13.24
N PRO A 111 15.49 -1.93 13.87
CA PRO A 111 15.87 -3.32 13.61
C PRO A 111 14.84 -4.34 14.12
N THR A 112 14.03 -3.95 15.12
CA THR A 112 13.24 -4.87 15.94
C THR A 112 11.72 -4.71 15.77
N ASN A 113 11.19 -3.52 15.48
CA ASN A 113 9.74 -3.36 15.43
C ASN A 113 9.15 -4.04 14.19
N VAL A 114 8.09 -4.81 14.43
CA VAL A 114 7.36 -5.51 13.39
C VAL A 114 6.57 -4.49 12.57
N GLN A 115 6.74 -4.58 11.25
CA GLN A 115 6.03 -3.78 10.28
C GLN A 115 4.84 -4.56 9.72
N SER A 116 3.97 -3.90 8.95
CA SER A 116 2.75 -4.53 8.43
C SER A 116 2.42 -4.04 7.03
N LEU A 117 1.77 -4.90 6.26
CA LEU A 117 1.07 -4.57 5.02
C LEU A 117 -0.38 -4.20 5.34
N PHE A 118 -0.93 -3.24 4.62
CA PHE A 118 -2.29 -2.76 4.80
C PHE A 118 -3.06 -2.73 3.48
N GLY A 119 -4.33 -3.09 3.56
CA GLY A 119 -5.36 -2.78 2.58
C GLY A 119 -6.56 -2.22 3.30
N ILE A 120 -6.78 -0.91 3.22
CA ILE A 120 -7.85 -0.21 3.96
C ILE A 120 -8.81 0.49 3.04
N LYS A 121 -10.07 0.62 3.45
CA LYS A 121 -11.05 1.46 2.78
C LYS A 121 -10.99 2.87 3.37
N ASP A 122 -11.10 3.88 2.51
CA ASP A 122 -11.27 5.25 2.96
C ASP A 122 -12.67 5.40 3.60
N PRO A 123 -12.78 5.66 4.91
CA PRO A 123 -14.09 5.72 5.58
C PRO A 123 -14.90 6.97 5.21
N CYS A 124 -14.31 7.93 4.50
CA CYS A 124 -14.99 9.14 4.04
C CYS A 124 -15.54 9.03 2.63
N PHE A 125 -15.22 7.96 1.90
CA PHE A 125 -15.78 7.68 0.59
C PHE A 125 -17.06 6.86 0.75
N SER A 126 -18.19 7.38 0.26
CA SER A 126 -19.46 6.66 0.31
C SER A 126 -20.33 6.94 -0.91
N GLU A 127 -21.33 6.07 -1.12
CA GLU A 127 -22.38 6.24 -2.14
C GLU A 127 -23.33 7.41 -1.86
N THR A 128 -23.26 7.99 -0.66
CA THR A 128 -24.26 8.96 -0.20
C THR A 128 -24.03 10.32 -0.87
N GLY A 129 -25.06 10.84 -1.54
CA GLY A 129 -25.06 12.23 -2.05
C GLY A 129 -25.03 12.40 -3.57
N ARG A 130 -25.12 11.34 -4.39
CA ARG A 130 -25.23 11.46 -5.84
C ARG A 130 -26.41 10.71 -6.47
N PRO A 131 -27.24 11.38 -7.31
CA PRO A 131 -28.46 10.79 -7.87
C PRO A 131 -28.21 9.75 -8.98
N ASP A 132 -27.03 9.71 -9.58
CA ASP A 132 -26.66 8.82 -10.70
C ASP A 132 -26.00 7.50 -10.26
N ASP A 133 -25.98 6.49 -11.14
CA ASP A 133 -25.51 5.11 -10.87
C ASP A 133 -24.00 4.97 -10.60
N TYR A 134 -23.24 6.06 -10.60
CA TYR A 134 -21.79 6.10 -10.31
C TYR A 134 -21.51 6.68 -8.90
N LYS A 135 -22.19 6.10 -7.92
CA LYS A 135 -22.36 6.63 -6.56
C LYS A 135 -21.09 6.52 -5.72
N GLY A 136 -20.25 7.54 -5.71
CA GLY A 136 -19.14 7.59 -4.77
C GLY A 136 -18.60 8.99 -4.66
N SER A 137 -18.66 9.59 -3.48
CA SER A 137 -18.08 10.91 -3.24
C SER A 137 -17.50 10.99 -1.84
N PHE A 138 -16.59 11.95 -1.63
CA PHE A 138 -16.11 12.27 -0.30
C PHE A 138 -17.09 13.22 0.39
N GLY A 139 -17.69 12.76 1.50
CA GLY A 139 -18.56 13.62 2.31
C GLY A 139 -17.81 14.85 2.83
N SER A 140 -18.49 16.00 2.90
CA SER A 140 -17.91 17.26 3.40
C SER A 140 -18.67 17.80 4.63
N PRO A 141 -17.99 18.11 5.74
CA PRO A 141 -16.59 17.80 6.04
C PRO A 141 -16.43 16.34 6.47
N CYS A 142 -15.27 15.74 6.21
CA CYS A 142 -14.98 14.40 6.71
C CYS A 142 -13.56 14.30 7.27
N THR A 143 -13.48 13.90 8.53
CA THR A 143 -12.24 13.75 9.30
C THR A 143 -12.14 12.36 9.95
N THR A 144 -12.98 11.42 9.53
CA THR A 144 -13.04 10.07 10.11
C THR A 144 -11.70 9.37 9.98
N SER A 145 -11.21 8.85 11.11
CA SER A 145 -10.00 8.06 11.25
C SER A 145 -10.33 6.60 11.56
N LEU A 146 -9.47 5.70 11.12
CA LEU A 146 -9.49 4.29 11.48
C LEU A 146 -8.63 4.06 12.73
N SER A 147 -8.83 2.92 13.39
CA SER A 147 -8.06 2.55 14.56
C SER A 147 -7.20 1.32 14.26
N ALA A 148 -5.89 1.49 14.36
CA ALA A 148 -4.89 0.43 14.41
C ALA A 148 -3.62 1.01 15.03
N THR A 149 -2.99 0.29 15.95
CA THR A 149 -1.76 0.73 16.62
C THR A 149 -0.76 -0.41 16.64
N SER A 150 0.50 -0.11 16.30
CA SER A 150 1.58 -1.08 16.38
C SER A 150 2.23 -1.07 17.77
N SER A 151 2.36 -2.25 18.35
CA SER A 151 3.01 -2.53 19.63
C SER A 151 4.43 -3.06 19.41
N GLY A 152 5.27 -2.23 18.77
CA GLY A 152 6.70 -2.46 18.60
C GLY A 152 7.03 -3.84 18.01
N THR A 153 7.63 -4.71 18.81
CA THR A 153 8.07 -6.06 18.41
C THR A 153 6.95 -7.07 18.14
N THR A 154 5.70 -6.71 18.42
CA THR A 154 4.53 -7.57 18.15
C THR A 154 3.69 -7.11 16.95
N GLY A 155 3.99 -5.93 16.41
CA GLY A 155 3.29 -5.36 15.26
C GLY A 155 1.91 -4.85 15.63
N VAL A 156 1.01 -4.78 14.65
CA VAL A 156 -0.38 -4.40 14.90
C VAL A 156 -1.11 -5.54 15.60
N THR A 157 -1.73 -5.24 16.74
CA THR A 157 -2.49 -6.21 17.52
C THR A 157 -3.97 -6.16 17.17
N ALA A 158 -4.60 -7.33 16.99
CA ALA A 158 -6.05 -7.44 16.85
C ALA A 158 -6.74 -7.24 18.22
N GLY A 159 -7.95 -6.67 18.24
CA GLY A 159 -8.71 -6.40 19.46
C GLY A 159 -9.90 -5.45 19.23
N SER A 160 -10.69 -5.19 20.28
CA SER A 160 -11.89 -4.33 20.24
C SER A 160 -11.60 -2.87 19.86
N GLY A 161 -10.34 -2.46 19.87
CA GLY A 161 -9.88 -1.14 19.44
C GLY A 161 -9.35 -1.06 18.00
N THR A 162 -9.32 -2.15 17.21
CA THR A 162 -8.94 -2.09 15.79
C THR A 162 -10.14 -2.24 14.86
N THR A 163 -10.17 -1.43 13.81
CA THR A 163 -11.21 -1.49 12.76
C THR A 163 -10.82 -2.41 11.60
N LEU A 164 -9.66 -3.04 11.67
CA LEU A 164 -9.06 -3.84 10.60
C LEU A 164 -9.01 -5.33 10.97
N VAL A 165 -9.20 -6.19 9.98
CA VAL A 165 -9.11 -7.65 10.13
C VAL A 165 -7.65 -8.10 10.06
N ASN A 166 -7.22 -8.89 11.04
CA ASN A 166 -5.87 -9.47 11.05
C ASN A 166 -5.80 -10.69 10.11
N GLN A 167 -4.95 -10.62 9.09
CA GLN A 167 -4.73 -11.66 8.09
C GLN A 167 -3.33 -12.28 8.20
N THR A 168 -2.63 -12.08 9.32
CA THR A 168 -1.24 -12.50 9.52
C THR A 168 -1.11 -14.02 9.50
N SER A 169 -1.78 -14.69 10.44
CA SER A 169 -1.59 -16.14 10.68
C SER A 169 -2.64 -17.02 9.99
N ALA A 170 -3.73 -16.44 9.52
CA ALA A 170 -4.77 -17.12 8.78
C ALA A 170 -5.44 -16.15 7.80
N VAL A 171 -5.91 -16.67 6.66
CA VAL A 171 -6.77 -15.90 5.75
C VAL A 171 -8.22 -16.13 6.16
N SER A 172 -8.89 -15.05 6.54
CA SER A 172 -10.28 -15.04 7.02
C SER A 172 -11.13 -14.09 6.18
N THR A 173 -12.45 -14.22 6.29
CA THR A 173 -13.38 -13.30 5.62
C THR A 173 -13.23 -11.88 6.17
N VAL A 174 -13.05 -10.91 5.29
CA VAL A 174 -13.18 -9.48 5.64
C VAL A 174 -14.63 -9.08 5.38
N PRO A 175 -15.46 -8.87 6.43
CA PRO A 175 -16.85 -8.50 6.24
C PRO A 175 -16.96 -7.12 5.60
N ALA A 176 -18.04 -6.86 4.88
CA ALA A 176 -18.27 -5.57 4.22
C ALA A 176 -18.23 -4.37 5.19
N SER A 177 -18.59 -4.58 6.46
CA SER A 177 -18.54 -3.58 7.53
C SER A 177 -17.13 -3.32 8.10
N ALA A 178 -16.16 -4.21 7.89
CA ALA A 178 -14.79 -3.96 8.31
C ALA A 178 -14.14 -2.89 7.43
N ASN A 179 -13.21 -2.11 7.97
CA ASN A 179 -12.55 -1.04 7.23
C ASN A 179 -11.32 -1.51 6.44
N GLY A 180 -11.09 -2.83 6.37
CA GLY A 180 -10.00 -3.44 5.62
C GLY A 180 -9.29 -4.53 6.39
N TRP A 181 -8.04 -4.76 6.03
CA TRP A 181 -7.19 -5.82 6.56
C TRP A 181 -5.75 -5.36 6.77
N PHE A 182 -5.02 -6.11 7.59
CA PHE A 182 -3.57 -5.98 7.74
C PHE A 182 -2.88 -7.35 7.84
N ILE A 183 -1.60 -7.38 7.50
CA ILE A 183 -0.71 -8.55 7.63
C ILE A 183 0.56 -8.07 8.30
N ASN A 184 0.89 -8.58 9.49
CA ASN A 184 2.19 -8.31 10.10
C ASN A 184 3.29 -9.07 9.34
N LEU A 185 4.39 -8.39 9.05
CA LEU A 185 5.56 -8.93 8.39
C LEU A 185 6.46 -9.66 9.39
N ALA A 186 7.45 -10.40 8.89
CA ALA A 186 8.34 -11.18 9.74
C ALA A 186 9.08 -10.28 10.75
N ALA A 187 9.03 -10.68 12.03
CA ALA A 187 9.86 -10.08 13.08
C ALA A 187 11.35 -10.33 12.82
N GLN A 188 12.20 -9.61 13.55
CA GLN A 188 13.64 -9.87 13.55
C GLN A 188 13.92 -11.34 13.93
N ALA A 189 14.76 -12.01 13.14
CA ALA A 189 15.16 -13.39 13.37
C ALA A 189 16.58 -13.63 12.86
N GLY A 190 17.43 -14.23 13.71
CA GLY A 190 18.82 -14.53 13.37
C GLY A 190 19.60 -13.30 12.92
N SER A 191 20.18 -13.36 11.71
CA SER A 191 20.95 -12.26 11.11
C SER A 191 20.12 -11.29 10.26
N SER A 192 18.79 -11.35 10.38
CA SER A 192 17.85 -10.48 9.65
C SER A 192 17.03 -9.63 10.60
N ASN A 193 17.08 -8.31 10.40
CA ASN A 193 16.19 -7.34 11.02
C ASN A 193 14.74 -7.51 10.54
N ALA A 194 13.80 -6.91 11.27
CA ALA A 194 12.39 -6.96 10.96
C ALA A 194 12.10 -6.56 9.49
N GLU A 195 11.28 -7.39 8.83
CA GLU A 195 10.87 -7.21 7.45
C GLU A 195 10.01 -5.95 7.29
N ARG A 196 10.18 -5.24 6.18
CA ARG A 196 9.59 -3.90 5.98
C ARG A 196 9.33 -3.59 4.50
N VAL A 197 8.48 -2.59 4.25
CA VAL A 197 8.25 -2.04 2.90
C VAL A 197 8.98 -0.72 2.74
N VAL A 198 9.78 -0.61 1.68
CA VAL A 198 10.49 0.62 1.26
C VAL A 198 10.31 0.92 -0.22
N THR A 199 9.54 0.09 -0.90
CA THR A 199 9.24 0.14 -2.32
C THR A 199 7.79 0.50 -2.50
N ASP A 200 7.50 1.36 -3.47
CA ASP A 200 6.14 1.70 -3.84
C ASP A 200 5.33 0.44 -4.23
N THR A 201 4.13 0.34 -3.67
CA THR A 201 3.23 -0.80 -3.87
C THR A 201 2.59 -0.73 -5.26
N VAL A 202 2.40 -1.87 -5.91
CA VAL A 202 1.70 -1.94 -7.21
C VAL A 202 0.30 -2.48 -7.01
N ALA A 203 -0.69 -1.78 -7.54
CA ALA A 203 -2.06 -2.26 -7.58
C ALA A 203 -2.48 -2.51 -9.02
N SER A 204 -2.80 -3.76 -9.32
CA SER A 204 -3.21 -4.22 -10.64
C SER A 204 -4.72 -4.17 -10.79
N ILE A 205 -5.20 -3.87 -12.00
CA ILE A 205 -6.64 -3.74 -12.31
C ILE A 205 -7.44 -5.03 -12.14
N ASN A 206 -6.77 -6.18 -12.05
CA ASN A 206 -7.35 -7.50 -11.81
C ASN A 206 -7.59 -7.80 -10.31
N GLY A 207 -7.39 -6.82 -9.42
CA GLY A 207 -7.60 -6.99 -7.98
C GLY A 207 -6.42 -7.67 -7.27
N ILE A 208 -5.22 -7.60 -7.85
CA ILE A 208 -3.98 -8.11 -7.23
C ILE A 208 -3.11 -6.94 -6.80
N ILE A 209 -2.65 -7.01 -5.55
CA ILE A 209 -1.73 -6.04 -4.96
C ILE A 209 -0.39 -6.72 -4.76
N THR A 210 0.65 -6.08 -5.27
CA THR A 210 2.03 -6.56 -5.18
C THR A 210 2.86 -5.63 -4.32
N PHE A 211 3.47 -6.18 -3.28
CA PHE A 211 4.42 -5.47 -2.42
C PHE A 211 5.82 -6.06 -2.63
N SER A 212 6.84 -5.21 -2.61
CA SER A 212 8.23 -5.64 -2.43
C SER A 212 8.64 -5.33 -0.99
N THR A 213 8.99 -6.37 -0.25
CA THR A 213 9.46 -6.25 1.12
C THR A 213 10.95 -6.53 1.21
N PHE A 214 11.55 -6.09 2.30
CA PHE A 214 12.99 -6.20 2.55
C PHE A 214 13.26 -6.55 4.01
N LYS A 215 14.16 -7.50 4.23
CA LYS A 215 14.72 -7.88 5.54
C LYS A 215 16.17 -7.40 5.57
N PRO A 216 16.46 -6.25 6.21
CA PRO A 216 17.84 -5.78 6.33
C PRO A 216 18.69 -6.79 7.08
N SER A 217 19.94 -6.97 6.69
CA SER A 217 20.87 -7.79 7.47
C SER A 217 21.40 -7.01 8.68
N VAL A 218 21.67 -7.73 9.77
CA VAL A 218 22.46 -7.20 10.90
C VAL A 218 23.94 -7.02 10.52
N ASP A 219 24.42 -7.72 9.49
CA ASP A 219 25.81 -7.63 9.05
C ASP A 219 26.01 -6.44 8.09
N THR A 220 26.85 -5.51 8.52
CA THR A 220 27.23 -4.32 7.76
C THR A 220 27.94 -4.63 6.43
N CYS A 221 28.58 -5.79 6.31
CA CYS A 221 29.34 -6.24 5.15
C CYS A 221 28.47 -6.98 4.11
N SER A 222 27.21 -7.27 4.43
CA SER A 222 26.28 -7.90 3.50
C SER A 222 25.78 -6.94 2.42
N TYR A 223 25.11 -7.49 1.39
CA TYR A 223 24.44 -6.73 0.31
C TYR A 223 23.17 -5.97 0.78
N GLY A 224 23.14 -5.52 2.03
CA GLY A 224 22.03 -4.82 2.67
C GLY A 224 21.01 -5.76 3.31
N GLY A 225 20.73 -6.93 2.73
CA GLY A 225 19.75 -7.89 3.24
C GLY A 225 19.13 -8.74 2.13
N THR A 226 17.90 -9.20 2.36
CA THR A 226 17.12 -9.94 1.36
C THR A 226 15.77 -9.29 1.08
N SER A 227 15.33 -9.33 -0.18
CA SER A 227 14.04 -8.84 -0.63
C SER A 227 13.11 -10.00 -0.98
N SER A 228 11.80 -9.80 -0.83
CA SER A 228 10.81 -10.76 -1.32
C SER A 228 9.63 -10.04 -1.94
N VAL A 229 8.83 -10.75 -2.73
CA VAL A 229 7.60 -10.24 -3.32
C VAL A 229 6.42 -10.83 -2.58
N TRP A 230 5.47 -9.97 -2.25
CA TRP A 230 4.15 -10.37 -1.80
C TRP A 230 3.13 -10.13 -2.90
N SER A 231 2.22 -11.09 -3.10
CA SER A 231 1.06 -10.95 -3.97
C SER A 231 -0.18 -11.34 -3.19
N VAL A 232 -1.10 -10.40 -3.07
CA VAL A 232 -2.32 -10.56 -2.26
C VAL A 232 -3.55 -10.05 -2.98
N LYS A 233 -4.71 -10.62 -2.67
CA LYS A 233 -6.01 -10.09 -3.11
C LYS A 233 -6.30 -8.73 -2.49
N PHE A 234 -6.82 -7.82 -3.31
CA PHE A 234 -7.07 -6.44 -2.93
C PHE A 234 -8.06 -6.28 -1.76
N ASP A 235 -9.06 -7.15 -1.67
CA ASP A 235 -10.20 -7.03 -0.76
C ASP A 235 -9.97 -7.69 0.61
N ASN A 236 -9.17 -8.75 0.67
CA ASN A 236 -8.96 -9.53 1.90
C ASN A 236 -7.51 -9.86 2.24
N GLY A 237 -6.53 -9.50 1.42
CA GLY A 237 -5.12 -9.81 1.69
C GLY A 237 -4.79 -11.31 1.58
N GLY A 238 -5.66 -12.10 0.97
CA GLY A 238 -5.50 -13.54 0.77
C GLY A 238 -4.65 -13.90 -0.44
N ASP A 239 -4.48 -15.21 -0.66
CA ASP A 239 -3.73 -15.78 -1.77
C ASP A 239 -4.33 -15.45 -3.17
N THR A 240 -3.44 -15.27 -4.16
CA THR A 240 -3.69 -14.96 -5.57
C THR A 240 -3.47 -16.13 -6.54
N LEU A 241 -3.02 -17.31 -6.05
CA LEU A 241 -2.50 -18.44 -6.83
C LEU A 241 -3.44 -19.01 -7.92
N SER A 242 -4.74 -18.78 -7.87
CA SER A 242 -5.67 -19.30 -8.90
C SER A 242 -5.79 -18.44 -10.16
N GLY A 243 -5.18 -17.24 -10.23
CA GLY A 243 -5.44 -16.29 -11.33
C GLY A 243 -4.24 -15.57 -11.95
N LEU A 244 -3.07 -15.60 -11.31
CA LEU A 244 -1.93 -14.77 -11.72
C LEU A 244 -0.96 -15.56 -12.60
N LYS A 245 -0.75 -15.10 -13.84
CA LYS A 245 0.31 -15.58 -14.73
C LYS A 245 1.12 -14.41 -15.24
N GLY A 246 2.44 -14.55 -15.23
CA GLY A 246 3.35 -13.51 -15.69
C GLY A 246 4.66 -13.51 -14.95
N GLN A 247 5.44 -12.47 -15.22
CA GLN A 247 6.72 -12.22 -14.59
C GLN A 247 6.70 -10.89 -13.86
N ILE A 248 7.25 -10.89 -12.65
CA ILE A 248 7.54 -9.69 -11.87
C ILE A 248 9.05 -9.51 -11.91
N LEU A 249 9.49 -8.35 -12.36
CA LEU A 249 10.90 -7.98 -12.46
C LEU A 249 11.26 -7.00 -11.36
N ILE A 250 12.22 -7.38 -10.53
CA ILE A 250 12.73 -6.53 -9.44
C ILE A 250 14.22 -6.32 -9.64
N GLN A 251 14.64 -5.07 -9.68
CA GLN A 251 16.05 -4.72 -9.73
C GLN A 251 16.61 -4.66 -8.30
N LEU A 252 17.52 -5.56 -7.97
CA LEU A 252 18.13 -5.61 -6.64
C LEU A 252 19.44 -4.82 -6.60
N SER A 253 19.86 -4.39 -5.42
CA SER A 253 21.12 -3.64 -5.22
C SER A 253 22.40 -4.38 -5.62
N THR A 254 22.30 -5.69 -5.89
CA THR A 254 23.38 -6.51 -6.46
C THR A 254 23.62 -6.24 -7.96
N GLY A 255 22.77 -5.43 -8.59
CA GLY A 255 22.79 -5.18 -10.04
C GLY A 255 22.04 -6.22 -10.86
N ALA A 256 21.55 -7.29 -10.22
CA ALA A 256 20.76 -8.33 -10.88
C ALA A 256 19.28 -7.94 -10.99
N PHE A 257 18.65 -8.32 -12.11
CA PHE A 257 17.20 -8.38 -12.23
C PHE A 257 16.71 -9.76 -11.77
N GLN A 258 15.96 -9.78 -10.68
CA GLN A 258 15.27 -10.98 -10.26
C GLN A 258 13.96 -11.10 -11.04
N GLN A 259 13.80 -12.22 -11.75
CA GLN A 259 12.53 -12.61 -12.35
C GLN A 259 11.78 -13.50 -11.35
N VAL A 260 10.56 -13.11 -11.03
CA VAL A 260 9.66 -13.87 -10.15
C VAL A 260 8.47 -14.33 -10.99
N ASP A 261 8.32 -15.64 -11.15
CA ASP A 261 7.17 -16.23 -11.85
C ASP A 261 5.94 -16.13 -10.95
N ALA A 262 5.01 -15.28 -11.36
CA ALA A 262 3.84 -14.96 -10.58
C ALA A 262 2.87 -16.15 -10.40
N GLY A 263 2.97 -17.17 -11.27
CA GLY A 263 2.13 -18.38 -11.19
C GLY A 263 2.65 -19.46 -10.26
N SER A 264 3.92 -19.39 -9.82
CA SER A 264 4.56 -20.47 -9.04
C SER A 264 5.41 -20.00 -7.87
N ALA A 265 5.81 -18.73 -7.83
CA ALA A 265 6.79 -18.25 -6.84
C ALA A 265 6.22 -18.11 -5.41
N PHE A 266 4.91 -17.94 -5.24
CA PHE A 266 4.32 -17.62 -3.93
C PHE A 266 3.99 -18.89 -3.13
N THR A 267 4.91 -19.28 -2.25
CA THR A 267 4.82 -20.51 -1.45
C THR A 267 4.91 -20.26 0.05
N LYS A 268 5.30 -19.05 0.47
CA LYS A 268 5.44 -18.66 1.89
C LYS A 268 4.26 -17.82 2.38
N SER A 269 4.12 -17.72 3.70
CA SER A 269 3.16 -16.83 4.36
C SER A 269 1.72 -17.04 3.89
N LEU A 270 1.29 -18.30 3.83
CA LEU A 270 0.01 -18.75 3.29
C LEU A 270 -0.12 -18.50 1.78
N ASN A 271 0.92 -18.86 1.01
CA ASN A 271 1.00 -18.69 -0.45
C ASN A 271 0.92 -17.24 -0.95
N ARG A 272 1.35 -16.28 -0.13
CA ARG A 272 1.31 -14.85 -0.47
C ARG A 272 2.68 -14.26 -0.73
N GLN A 273 3.76 -14.95 -0.34
CA GLN A 273 5.12 -14.43 -0.38
C GLN A 273 6.05 -15.37 -1.16
N SER A 274 6.96 -14.78 -1.93
CA SER A 274 8.00 -15.48 -2.67
C SER A 274 9.14 -15.98 -1.77
N ASP A 275 10.13 -16.63 -2.38
CA ASP A 275 11.43 -16.79 -1.75
C ASP A 275 12.15 -15.45 -1.52
N ASP A 276 13.19 -15.50 -0.69
CA ASP A 276 14.04 -14.36 -0.37
C ASP A 276 15.18 -14.25 -1.42
N TYR A 277 15.35 -13.07 -1.99
CA TYR A 277 16.36 -12.73 -3.00
C TYR A 277 17.38 -11.75 -2.43
N LYS A 278 18.67 -11.92 -2.75
CA LYS A 278 19.73 -11.10 -2.15
C LYS A 278 19.74 -9.67 -2.72
N GLY A 279 19.76 -8.69 -1.82
CA GLY A 279 19.87 -7.27 -2.16
C GLY A 279 18.68 -6.45 -1.66
N VAL A 280 18.87 -5.13 -1.67
CA VAL A 280 17.86 -4.13 -1.36
C VAL A 280 16.98 -3.91 -2.60
N PRO A 281 15.64 -3.81 -2.47
CA PRO A 281 14.77 -3.53 -3.59
C PRO A 281 14.81 -2.02 -3.92
N PRO A 282 14.40 -1.59 -5.12
CA PRO A 282 14.39 -0.18 -5.47
C PRO A 282 13.25 0.53 -4.72
N LYS A 283 13.30 1.85 -4.59
CA LYS A 283 12.17 2.62 -4.03
C LYS A 283 10.96 2.66 -4.97
N ILE A 284 11.21 2.55 -6.27
CA ILE A 284 10.20 2.62 -7.34
C ILE A 284 9.53 1.25 -7.51
N GLN A 285 8.27 1.28 -7.92
CA GLN A 285 7.45 0.11 -8.22
C GLN A 285 8.20 -0.91 -9.12
N PRO A 286 8.13 -2.22 -8.82
CA PRO A 286 8.66 -3.26 -9.71
C PRO A 286 7.90 -3.27 -11.05
N ALA A 287 8.59 -3.67 -12.11
CA ALA A 287 7.95 -3.86 -13.40
C ALA A 287 7.18 -5.19 -13.41
N ILE A 288 5.89 -5.14 -13.72
CA ILE A 288 5.01 -6.31 -13.72
C ILE A 288 4.48 -6.53 -15.13
N THR A 289 4.82 -7.68 -15.71
CA THR A 289 4.27 -8.16 -16.99
C THR A 289 3.37 -9.34 -16.70
N THR A 290 2.06 -9.13 -16.73
CA THR A 290 1.07 -10.17 -16.48
C THR A 290 0.06 -10.20 -17.62
N ASN A 291 -0.67 -11.32 -17.72
CA ASN A 291 -1.86 -11.43 -18.57
C ASN A 291 -2.89 -10.31 -18.38
N SER A 292 -2.84 -9.60 -17.24
CA SER A 292 -3.80 -8.57 -16.86
C SER A 292 -3.51 -7.19 -17.46
N ASN A 293 -2.29 -6.96 -17.96
CA ASN A 293 -1.94 -5.75 -18.72
C ASN A 293 -2.15 -5.90 -20.24
N HIS A 294 -2.58 -7.08 -20.70
CA HIS A 294 -2.93 -7.31 -22.09
C HIS A 294 -4.45 -7.23 -22.25
N THR A 295 -4.98 -6.03 -22.51
CA THR A 295 -6.31 -5.94 -23.09
C THR A 295 -6.25 -6.48 -24.53
N PRO A 296 -7.08 -7.46 -24.93
CA PRO A 296 -7.14 -7.88 -26.32
C PRO A 296 -7.65 -6.70 -27.15
N SER A 297 -6.73 -5.95 -27.77
CA SER A 297 -7.10 -4.96 -28.77
C SER A 297 -7.36 -5.71 -30.08
N ARG A 298 -8.61 -5.72 -30.55
CA ARG A 298 -8.91 -6.11 -31.94
C ARG A 298 -8.37 -5.02 -32.87
N ARG A 299 -7.06 -5.00 -33.10
CA ARG A 299 -6.45 -4.20 -34.16
C ARG A 299 -6.33 -5.10 -35.38
N ILE A 300 -7.16 -4.84 -36.39
CA ILE A 300 -7.00 -5.44 -37.71
C ILE A 300 -5.74 -4.80 -38.31
N LEU A 301 -4.65 -5.56 -38.38
CA LEU A 301 -3.48 -5.18 -39.16
C LEU A 301 -3.85 -5.42 -40.63
N HIS A 302 -4.24 -4.36 -41.33
CA HIS A 302 -4.38 -4.41 -42.78
C HIS A 302 -2.97 -4.27 -43.38
N ILE A 303 -2.38 -5.39 -43.78
CA ILE A 303 -1.14 -5.39 -44.56
C ILE A 303 -1.56 -5.35 -46.02
N GLN A 304 -1.30 -4.24 -46.69
CA GLN A 304 -1.43 -4.14 -48.14
C GLN A 304 -0.07 -4.45 -48.75
N GLU A 305 0.07 -5.64 -49.33
CA GLU A 305 1.24 -5.96 -50.16
C GLU A 305 1.20 -5.13 -51.45
N ARG A 306 2.38 -4.78 -51.94
CA ARG A 306 2.60 -3.92 -53.10
C ARG A 306 3.02 -4.75 -54.31
#